data_AF-A0A378VNJ7-F1
#
_entry.id   AF-A0A378VNJ7-F1
#
_cell.length_a   1.000
_cell.length_b   1.000
_cell.length_c   1.000
_cell.angle_alpha   90.00
_cell.angle_beta   90.00
_cell.angle_gamma   90.00
#
_symmetry.space_group_name_H-M   'P 1'
#
loop_
_entity.id
_entity.type
_entity.pdbx_description
1 polymer ?
#
loop_
_entity_poly.entity_id
_entity_poly.type
_entity_poly.pdbx_seq_one_letter_code
_entity_poly.pdbx_strand_id
1 'polypeptide(L)'
;MDCLAKFGERLRGFRPEQVRAVATNTFRVAKNIADFLPKAEAALGFPIEIIAGREEARLIYTGVIHTLPPGGGKMLVIDIGGGSTEFVIGSTLNPDITESLPLGCVTYSSVEKDFK
;
A
#
# COMPACT_ATOMS: atom_id res chain seq x y z
N MET A 1 -8.38 14.68 3.66
CA MET A 1 -7.50 15.63 4.38
C MET A 1 -7.58 15.44 5.88
N ASP A 2 -8.77 15.46 6.47
CA ASP A 2 -8.97 15.37 7.93
C ASP A 2 -8.30 14.14 8.58
N CYS A 3 -8.30 12.99 7.90
CA CYS A 3 -7.60 11.79 8.39
C CYS A 3 -6.08 12.01 8.52
N LEU A 4 -5.45 12.61 7.50
CA LEU A 4 -4.01 12.89 7.53
C LEU A 4 -3.66 13.92 8.60
N ALA A 5 -4.49 14.95 8.80
CA ALA A 5 -4.30 15.91 9.88
C ALA A 5 -4.34 15.24 11.26
N LYS A 6 -5.29 14.33 11.50
CA LYS A 6 -5.35 13.53 12.73
C LYS A 6 -4.13 12.64 12.92
N PHE A 7 -3.60 12.05 11.84
CA PHE A 7 -2.36 11.29 11.91
C PHE A 7 -1.16 12.19 12.21
N GLY A 8 -1.06 13.35 11.56
CA GLY A 8 -0.02 14.33 11.84
C GLY A 8 -0.01 14.77 13.30
N GLU A 9 -1.18 14.99 13.90
CA GLU A 9 -1.31 15.28 15.33
C GLU A 9 -0.73 14.18 16.23
N ARG A 10 -0.88 12.92 15.85
CA ARG A 10 -0.40 11.73 16.58
C ARG A 10 1.08 11.46 16.37
N LEU A 11 1.60 11.82 15.20
CA LEU A 11 3.01 11.66 14.84
C LEU A 11 3.87 12.85 15.31
N ARG A 12 3.28 13.87 15.93
CA ARG A 12 4.05 14.99 16.53
C ARG A 12 5.10 14.45 17.51
N GLY A 13 6.34 14.90 17.32
CA GLY A 13 7.49 14.52 18.14
C GLY A 13 8.27 13.30 17.63
N PHE A 14 7.78 12.59 16.63
CA PHE A 14 8.59 11.58 15.94
C PHE A 14 9.64 12.25 15.06
N ARG A 15 10.85 11.69 15.03
CA ARG A 15 11.89 12.14 14.10
C ARG A 15 11.56 11.65 12.68
N PRO A 16 12.00 12.36 11.63
CA PRO A 16 11.76 11.97 10.24
C PRO A 16 12.15 10.52 9.92
N GLU A 17 13.25 10.02 10.49
CA GLU A 17 13.76 8.67 10.21
C GLU A 17 12.91 7.56 10.84
N GLN A 18 11.98 7.92 11.73
CA GLN A 18 11.11 6.98 12.44
C GLN A 18 9.74 6.82 11.76
N VAL A 19 9.45 7.62 10.72
CA VAL A 19 8.17 7.61 10.02
C VAL A 19 8.41 7.43 8.53
N ARG A 20 7.88 6.34 7.99
CA ARG A 20 7.79 6.12 6.54
C ARG A 20 6.31 6.02 6.18
N ALA A 21 5.78 7.08 5.57
CA ALA A 21 4.44 7.08 5.02
C ALA A 21 4.48 6.67 3.55
N VAL A 22 3.68 5.68 3.19
CA VAL A 22 3.58 5.20 1.82
C VAL A 22 2.16 5.37 1.29
N ALA A 23 2.03 5.63 0.01
CA ALA A 23 0.76 5.66 -0.70
C ALA A 23 0.80 4.71 -1.91
N THR A 24 -0.34 4.08 -2.20
CA THR A 24 -0.41 2.94 -3.12
C THR A 24 -1.31 3.22 -4.31
N ASN A 25 -2.14 2.26 -4.73
CA ASN A 25 -2.82 2.27 -6.03
C ASN A 25 -3.55 3.57 -6.35
N THR A 26 -4.34 4.10 -5.41
CA THR A 26 -5.13 5.32 -5.63
C THR A 26 -4.24 6.52 -5.98
N PHE A 27 -3.07 6.65 -5.35
CA PHE A 27 -2.14 7.74 -5.64
C PHE A 27 -1.39 7.50 -6.95
N ARG A 28 -1.07 6.25 -7.30
CA ARG A 28 -0.44 5.89 -8.59
C ARG A 28 -1.29 6.30 -9.79
N VAL A 29 -2.62 6.15 -9.70
CA VAL A 29 -3.53 6.39 -10.83
C VAL A 29 -4.23 7.76 -10.80
N ALA A 30 -4.07 8.53 -9.72
CA ALA A 30 -4.71 9.84 -9.57
C ALA A 30 -4.11 10.88 -10.53
N LYS A 31 -4.93 11.40 -11.45
CA LYS A 31 -4.49 12.42 -12.43
C LYS A 31 -4.08 13.75 -11.81
N ASN A 32 -4.61 14.08 -10.63
CA ASN A 32 -4.36 15.32 -9.91
C ASN A 32 -3.38 15.14 -8.73
N ILE A 33 -2.59 14.06 -8.74
CA ILE A 33 -1.72 13.74 -7.60
C ILE A 33 -0.71 14.84 -7.31
N ALA A 34 -0.21 15.54 -8.34
CA ALA A 34 0.71 16.66 -8.20
C ALA A 34 0.14 17.81 -7.35
N ASP A 35 -1.18 18.03 -7.40
CA ASP A 35 -1.85 19.08 -6.61
C ASP A 35 -2.24 18.60 -5.20
N PHE A 36 -2.48 17.30 -5.06
CA PHE A 36 -2.95 16.70 -3.82
C PHE A 36 -1.81 16.34 -2.87
N LEU A 37 -0.73 15.76 -3.39
CA LEU A 37 0.38 15.24 -2.60
C LEU A 37 1.02 16.30 -1.68
N PRO A 38 1.34 17.53 -2.14
CA PRO A 38 1.93 18.54 -1.25
C PRO A 38 1.00 18.93 -0.09
N LYS A 39 -0.32 18.96 -0.34
CA LYS A 39 -1.31 19.25 0.69
C LYS A 39 -1.40 18.09 1.68
N ALA A 40 -1.37 16.86 1.19
CA ALA A 40 -1.39 15.64 2.00
C ALA A 40 -0.16 15.55 2.91
N GLU A 41 1.03 15.78 2.37
CA GLU A 41 2.29 15.83 3.13
C GLU A 41 2.28 16.95 4.17
N ALA A 42 1.80 18.14 3.82
CA ALA A 42 1.66 19.24 4.77
C ALA A 42 0.70 18.92 5.92
N ALA A 43 -0.40 18.21 5.64
CA ALA A 43 -1.34 17.78 6.68
C ALA A 43 -0.78 16.66 7.56
N LEU A 44 0.01 15.74 6.99
CA LEU A 44 0.64 14.65 7.74
C LEU A 44 1.86 15.10 8.54
N GLY A 45 2.58 16.12 8.05
CA GLY A 45 3.86 16.57 8.59
C GLY A 45 5.06 15.71 8.18
N PHE A 46 4.87 14.74 7.28
CA PHE A 46 5.90 13.83 6.79
C PHE A 46 5.75 13.61 5.27
N PRO A 47 6.85 13.33 4.55
CA PRO A 47 6.78 13.00 3.13
C PRO A 47 5.99 11.70 2.91
N ILE A 48 5.29 11.61 1.79
CA ILE A 48 4.51 10.44 1.40
C ILE A 48 5.11 9.83 0.14
N GLU A 49 5.68 8.63 0.27
CA GLU A 49 6.29 7.90 -0.84
C GLU A 49 5.22 7.16 -1.64
N ILE A 50 5.04 7.50 -2.92
CA ILE A 50 4.18 6.72 -3.81
C ILE A 50 4.99 5.51 -4.30
N ILE A 51 4.64 4.32 -3.81
CA ILE A 51 5.37 3.08 -4.12
C ILE A 51 4.74 2.33 -5.28
N ALA A 52 5.56 1.61 -6.05
CA ALA A 52 5.08 0.70 -7.10
C ALA A 52 4.32 -0.50 -6.50
N GLY A 53 3.41 -1.10 -7.27
CA GLY A 53 2.64 -2.27 -6.81
C GLY A 53 3.50 -3.46 -6.41
N ARG A 54 4.64 -3.69 -7.08
CA ARG A 54 5.61 -4.72 -6.68
C ARG A 54 6.27 -4.45 -5.32
N GLU A 55 6.52 -3.18 -5.01
CA GLU A 55 7.09 -2.79 -3.71
C GLU A 55 6.04 -2.91 -2.60
N GLU A 56 4.78 -2.53 -2.88
CA GLU A 56 3.64 -2.79 -2.00
C GLU A 56 3.51 -4.29 -1.67
N ALA A 57 3.51 -5.15 -2.70
CA ALA A 57 3.48 -6.60 -2.56
C ALA A 57 4.65 -7.11 -1.69
N ARG A 58 5.88 -6.64 -1.96
CA ARG A 58 7.07 -7.02 -1.18
C ARG A 58 6.95 -6.61 0.30
N LEU A 59 6.44 -5.41 0.58
CA LEU A 59 6.26 -4.92 1.95
C LEU A 59 5.17 -5.70 2.70
N ILE A 60 4.05 -6.01 2.03
CA ILE A 60 2.99 -6.88 2.57
C ILE A 60 3.58 -8.25 2.96
N TYR A 61 4.30 -8.88 2.03
CA TYR A 61 4.94 -10.17 2.30
C TYR A 61 5.94 -10.10 3.45
N THR A 62 6.71 -9.03 3.54
CA THR A 62 7.63 -8.79 4.67
C THR A 62 6.86 -8.73 5.99
N GLY A 63 5.72 -8.05 6.04
CA GLY A 63 4.85 -8.02 7.23
C GLY A 63 4.29 -9.40 7.61
N VAL A 64 3.82 -10.16 6.60
CA VAL A 64 3.25 -11.50 6.81
C VAL A 64 4.31 -12.48 7.32
N ILE A 65 5.48 -12.57 6.69
CA ILE A 65 6.49 -13.57 7.05
C ILE A 65 7.08 -13.37 8.45
N HIS A 66 7.19 -12.12 8.92
CA HIS A 66 7.63 -11.83 10.30
C HIS A 66 6.60 -12.26 11.34
N THR A 67 5.32 -12.37 10.96
CA THR A 67 4.22 -12.73 11.87
C THR A 67 3.85 -14.20 11.76
N LEU A 68 3.94 -14.77 10.55
CA LEU A 68 3.50 -16.12 10.18
C LEU A 68 4.56 -16.77 9.27
N PRO A 69 5.66 -17.31 9.84
CA PRO A 69 6.70 -17.94 9.04
C PRO A 69 6.19 -19.25 8.39
N PRO A 70 6.60 -19.57 7.15
CA PRO A 70 6.03 -20.67 6.36
C PRO A 70 6.45 -22.09 6.80
N GLY A 71 7.09 -22.24 7.97
CA GLY A 71 7.46 -23.55 8.52
C GLY A 71 8.37 -24.40 7.62
N GLY A 72 9.17 -23.77 6.75
CA GLY A 72 10.04 -24.45 5.79
C GLY A 72 9.40 -24.75 4.42
N GLY A 73 8.12 -24.42 4.23
CA GLY A 73 7.41 -24.53 2.95
C GLY A 73 7.41 -23.23 2.13
N LYS A 74 6.72 -23.26 0.97
CA LYS A 74 6.36 -22.06 0.21
C LYS A 74 5.03 -21.51 0.71
N MET A 75 4.91 -20.19 0.72
CA MET A 75 3.69 -19.45 1.03
C MET A 75 3.27 -18.61 -0.16
N LEU A 76 1.97 -18.63 -0.45
CA LEU A 76 1.31 -17.66 -1.31
C LEU A 76 0.58 -16.66 -0.41
N VAL A 77 0.93 -15.38 -0.54
CA VAL A 77 0.24 -14.26 0.10
C VAL A 77 -0.59 -13.56 -0.96
N ILE A 78 -1.85 -13.30 -0.64
CA ILE A 78 -2.78 -12.52 -1.47
C ILE A 78 -3.33 -11.40 -0.60
N ASP A 79 -3.19 -10.16 -1.03
CA ASP A 79 -3.82 -8.99 -0.40
C ASP A 79 -4.78 -8.36 -1.42
N ILE A 80 -6.05 -8.22 -1.02
CA ILE A 80 -7.12 -7.70 -1.86
C ILE A 80 -7.48 -6.31 -1.36
N GLY A 81 -6.93 -5.29 -2.02
CA GLY A 81 -7.18 -3.90 -1.72
C GLY A 81 -8.43 -3.34 -2.42
N GLY A 82 -8.60 -2.02 -2.28
CA GLY A 82 -9.68 -1.30 -2.93
C GLY A 82 -9.50 -1.14 -4.44
N GLY A 83 -8.26 -0.94 -4.91
CA GLY A 83 -7.97 -0.72 -6.33
C GLY A 83 -6.87 -1.58 -6.93
N SER A 84 -6.15 -2.35 -6.11
CA SER A 84 -5.19 -3.36 -6.57
C SER A 84 -5.29 -4.62 -5.72
N THR A 85 -4.75 -5.71 -6.25
CA THR A 85 -4.59 -6.99 -5.56
C THR A 85 -3.15 -7.45 -5.76
N GLU A 86 -2.48 -7.75 -4.66
CA GLU A 86 -1.08 -8.16 -4.63
C GLU A 86 -0.98 -9.68 -4.46
N PHE A 87 -0.08 -10.30 -5.24
CA PHE A 87 0.23 -11.73 -5.18
C PHE A 87 1.72 -11.91 -4.92
N VAL A 88 2.06 -12.66 -3.89
CA VAL A 88 3.46 -12.91 -3.53
C VAL A 88 3.68 -14.38 -3.21
N ILE A 89 4.70 -14.97 -3.81
CA ILE A 89 5.17 -16.32 -3.48
C ILE A 89 6.55 -16.21 -2.86
N GLY A 90 6.78 -16.91 -1.76
CA GLY A 90 8.13 -17.01 -1.19
C GLY A 90 8.23 -18.02 -0.06
N SER A 91 9.45 -18.32 0.35
CA SER A 91 9.77 -19.24 1.45
C SER A 91 10.74 -18.65 2.50
N THR A 92 11.30 -17.47 2.22
CA THR A 92 12.28 -16.77 3.06
C THR A 92 11.89 -15.30 3.15
N LEU A 93 12.65 -14.48 3.89
CA LEU A 93 12.38 -13.04 3.99
C LEU A 93 12.31 -12.33 2.63
N ASN A 94 13.03 -12.85 1.63
CA ASN A 94 12.94 -12.36 0.26
C ASN A 94 11.91 -13.17 -0.52
N PRO A 95 10.91 -12.53 -1.16
CA PRO A 95 9.94 -13.22 -1.98
C PRO A 95 10.57 -13.73 -3.30
N ASP A 96 10.09 -14.87 -3.78
CA ASP A 96 10.48 -15.45 -5.07
C ASP A 96 9.83 -14.69 -6.24
N ILE A 97 8.53 -14.36 -6.08
CA ILE A 97 7.68 -13.74 -7.11
C ILE A 97 6.80 -12.70 -6.44
N THR A 98 6.71 -11.51 -7.03
CA THR A 98 5.81 -10.44 -6.62
C THR A 98 5.05 -9.88 -7.83
N GLU A 99 3.74 -9.86 -7.77
CA GLU A 99 2.88 -9.24 -8.77
C GLU A 99 1.79 -8.38 -8.13
N SER A 100 1.35 -7.35 -8.84
CA SER A 100 0.27 -6.45 -8.42
C SER A 100 -0.63 -6.18 -9.62
N LEU A 101 -1.91 -6.51 -9.48
CA LEU A 101 -2.91 -6.35 -10.52
C LEU A 101 -3.81 -5.15 -10.19
N PRO A 102 -4.23 -4.34 -11.19
CA PRO A 102 -5.13 -3.19 -11.00
C PRO A 102 -6.59 -3.64 -10.83
N LEU A 103 -6.83 -4.58 -9.91
CA LEU A 103 -8.13 -5.15 -9.59
C LEU A 103 -8.31 -5.09 -8.09
N GLY A 104 -9.34 -4.41 -7.60
CA GLY A 104 -9.69 -4.36 -6.19
C GLY A 104 -11.19 -4.25 -6.01
N CYS A 105 -11.67 -4.31 -4.77
CA CYS A 105 -13.12 -4.37 -4.52
C CYS A 105 -13.86 -3.12 -5.01
N VAL A 106 -13.28 -1.92 -4.87
CA VAL A 106 -13.91 -0.65 -5.30
C VAL A 106 -13.92 -0.53 -6.82
N THR A 107 -12.81 -0.88 -7.48
CA THR A 107 -12.73 -0.84 -8.95
C THR A 107 -13.65 -1.88 -9.58
N TYR A 108 -13.70 -3.09 -9.03
CA TYR A 108 -14.58 -4.16 -9.52
C TYR A 108 -16.06 -3.83 -9.36
N SER A 109 -16.48 -3.32 -8.19
CA SER A 109 -17.88 -2.90 -7.98
C SER A 109 -18.32 -1.74 -8.86
N SER A 110 -17.38 -0.93 -9.36
CA SER A 110 -17.68 0.13 -10.32
C SER A 110 -17.95 -0.42 -11.72
N VAL A 111 -17.20 -1.45 -12.14
CA VAL A 111 -17.41 -2.15 -13.41
C VAL A 111 -18.73 -2.91 -13.41
N GLU A 112 -19.12 -3.55 -12.30
CA GLU A 112 -20.41 -4.28 -12.22
C GLU A 112 -21.63 -3.36 -12.43
N LYS A 113 -21.52 -2.08 -12.06
CA LYS A 113 -22.59 -1.09 -12.31
C LYS A 113 -22.78 -0.75 -13.78
N ASP A 114 -21.77 -0.94 -14.62
CA ASP A 114 -21.87 -0.68 -16.06
C ASP A 114 -22.55 -1.85 -16.82
N PHE A 115 -22.68 -3.01 -16.17
CA PHE A 115 -23.35 -4.21 -16.73
C PHE A 115 -24.78 -4.42 -16.19
N LYS A 116 -25.27 -3.54 -15.32
CA LYS A 116 -26.67 -3.49 -14.84
C LYS A 116 -27.37 -2.27 -15.41
#